data_AF-A0A7C7XCF5-F1
#
_entry.id   AF-A0A7C7XCF5-F1
#
_cell.length_a   1.000
_cell.length_b   1.000
_cell.length_c   1.000
_cell.angle_alpha   90.00
_cell.angle_beta   90.00
_cell.angle_gamma   90.00
#
_symmetry.space_group_name_H-M   'P 1'
#
loop_
_entity.id
_entity.type
_entity.pdbx_description
1 polymer ?
#
loop_
_entity_poly.entity_id
_entity_poly.type
_entity_poly.pdbx_seq_one_letter_code
_entity_poly.pdbx_strand_id
1 'polypeptide(L)'
;MFDFSDTTQRTGLFGFQHQNEELFRDSFLGKLSPITGGFITENSAIYVYTGIESELDMGFFKITPSFAPGYYNYGDGKDLGYPLEFKTEVQMTLGSDTTQLGMSYNHISNASLGTKNPGANTYVFNFLKKF
;
A
#
# COMPACT_ATOMS: atom_id res chain seq x y z
N MET A 1 -3.53 8.30 -6.49
CA MET A 1 -4.97 8.57 -6.65
C MET A 1 -5.72 7.57 -5.81
N PHE A 2 -6.30 8.03 -4.70
CA PHE A 2 -7.09 7.21 -3.79
C PHE A 2 -8.47 6.97 -4.40
N ASP A 3 -8.97 5.75 -4.26
CA ASP A 3 -10.28 5.28 -4.72
C ASP A 3 -10.68 5.72 -6.15
N PHE A 4 -9.80 5.48 -7.13
CA PHE A 4 -10.01 5.93 -8.52
C PHE A 4 -11.28 5.33 -9.17
N SER A 5 -11.78 4.21 -8.64
CA SER A 5 -13.01 3.55 -9.10
C SER A 5 -14.28 4.30 -8.72
N ASP A 6 -14.22 5.20 -7.74
CA ASP A 6 -15.36 5.96 -7.24
C ASP A 6 -15.34 7.38 -7.80
N THR A 7 -16.38 7.76 -8.55
CA THR A 7 -16.45 9.07 -9.19
C THR A 7 -16.71 10.23 -8.21
N THR A 8 -17.12 9.93 -6.98
CA THR A 8 -17.48 10.93 -5.97
C THR A 8 -16.43 11.08 -4.87
N GLN A 9 -15.71 10.01 -4.55
CA GLN A 9 -14.78 9.97 -3.42
C GLN A 9 -13.29 9.88 -3.82
N ARG A 10 -12.98 9.79 -5.11
CA ARG A 10 -11.58 9.81 -5.57
C ARG A 10 -10.89 11.12 -5.19
N THR A 11 -9.63 11.01 -4.74
CA THR A 11 -8.85 12.16 -4.28
C THR A 11 -7.35 11.92 -4.43
N GLY A 12 -6.56 13.00 -4.51
CA GLY A 12 -5.11 12.95 -4.38
C GLY A 12 -4.70 12.33 -3.04
N LEU A 13 -3.50 11.73 -3.02
CA LEU A 13 -2.91 11.19 -1.80
C LEU A 13 -1.41 11.44 -1.78
N PHE A 14 -0.86 11.55 -0.58
CA PHE A 14 0.57 11.53 -0.32
C PHE A 14 0.87 10.44 0.71
N GLY A 15 1.88 9.62 0.45
CA GLY A 15 2.22 8.49 1.30
C GLY A 15 3.72 8.34 1.53
N PHE A 16 4.05 7.69 2.62
CA PHE A 16 5.41 7.30 2.98
C PHE A 16 5.42 5.82 3.36
N GLN A 17 6.42 5.08 2.91
CA GLN A 17 6.60 3.67 3.22
C GLN A 17 8.08 3.41 3.55
N HIS A 18 8.28 2.63 4.60
CA HIS A 18 9.56 2.10 5.02
C HIS A 18 9.55 0.58 4.79
N GLN A 19 10.57 0.11 4.07
CA GLN A 19 10.84 -1.31 3.80
C GLN A 19 12.11 -1.69 4.53
N ASN A 20 12.06 -2.77 5.31
CA ASN A 20 13.25 -3.29 5.98
C ASN A 20 13.75 -4.54 5.28
N GLU A 21 14.72 -4.36 4.38
CA GLU A 21 15.33 -5.46 3.62
C GLU A 21 16.36 -6.27 4.43
N GLU A 22 16.75 -5.82 5.63
CA GLU A 22 17.69 -6.55 6.50
C GLU A 22 16.97 -7.62 7.33
N LEU A 23 15.71 -7.35 7.69
CA LEU A 23 14.84 -8.31 8.36
C LEU A 23 14.06 -9.11 7.32
N PHE A 24 14.73 -10.07 6.67
CA PHE A 24 14.09 -10.92 5.67
C PHE A 24 14.08 -12.40 6.02
N ARG A 25 13.13 -13.12 5.43
CA ARG A 25 13.11 -14.59 5.41
C ARG A 25 12.89 -15.08 4.00
N ASP A 26 13.75 -15.98 3.53
CA ASP A 26 13.57 -16.65 2.25
C ASP A 26 12.34 -17.57 2.28
N SER A 27 11.56 -17.52 1.22
CA SER A 27 10.36 -18.35 1.03
C SER A 27 10.22 -18.77 -0.44
N PHE A 28 9.28 -19.67 -0.73
CA PHE A 28 8.93 -20.02 -2.11
C PHE A 28 8.33 -18.84 -2.90
N LEU A 29 7.90 -17.79 -2.22
CA LEU A 29 7.32 -16.57 -2.79
C LEU A 29 8.33 -15.44 -2.95
N GLY A 30 9.62 -15.69 -2.71
CA GLY A 30 10.67 -14.66 -2.69
C GLY A 30 11.08 -14.25 -1.26
N LYS A 31 11.75 -13.11 -1.15
CA LYS A 31 12.23 -12.56 0.13
C LYS A 31 11.09 -11.87 0.84
N LEU A 32 10.66 -12.42 1.98
CA LEU A 32 9.64 -11.81 2.82
C LEU A 32 10.28 -10.81 3.77
N SER A 33 9.80 -9.57 3.78
CA SER A 33 10.27 -8.47 4.65
C SER A 33 9.10 -7.74 5.30
N PRO A 34 9.28 -7.12 6.48
CA PRO A 34 8.26 -6.29 7.07
C PRO A 34 8.20 -4.93 6.36
N ILE A 35 6.98 -4.41 6.26
CA ILE A 35 6.69 -3.08 5.77
C ILE A 35 5.94 -2.26 6.80
N THR A 36 6.21 -0.96 6.82
CA THR A 36 5.42 0.00 7.59
C THR A 36 5.22 1.23 6.74
N GLY A 37 4.02 1.78 6.73
CA GLY A 37 3.76 2.97 5.94
C GLY A 37 2.48 3.66 6.35
N GLY A 38 2.19 4.74 5.65
CA GLY A 38 0.95 5.44 5.79
C GLY A 38 0.74 6.46 4.70
N PHE A 39 -0.50 6.93 4.57
CA PHE A 39 -0.83 8.00 3.65
C PHE A 39 -1.89 8.93 4.22
N ILE A 40 -1.93 10.13 3.66
CA ILE A 40 -2.99 11.12 3.84
C ILE A 40 -3.61 11.45 2.49
N THR A 41 -4.90 11.75 2.46
CA THR A 41 -5.62 12.20 1.25
C THR A 41 -5.96 13.69 1.33
N GLU A 42 -6.36 14.30 0.20
CA GLU A 42 -6.78 15.72 0.21
C GLU A 42 -8.06 15.93 1.04
N ASN A 43 -8.88 14.89 1.17
CA ASN A 43 -10.07 14.87 2.03
C ASN A 43 -9.74 14.46 3.47
N SER A 44 -8.48 14.62 3.89
CA SER A 44 -8.01 14.36 5.26
C SER A 44 -8.21 12.92 5.77
N ALA A 45 -8.42 11.94 4.88
CA ALA A 45 -8.39 10.54 5.28
C ALA A 45 -6.94 10.13 5.59
N ILE A 46 -6.75 9.33 6.64
CA ILE A 46 -5.44 8.88 7.12
C ILE A 46 -5.45 7.36 7.19
N TYR A 47 -4.38 6.73 6.71
CA TYR A 47 -4.14 5.31 6.90
C TYR A 47 -2.72 5.09 7.41
N VAL A 48 -2.56 4.30 8.46
CA VAL A 48 -1.26 3.84 8.96
C VAL A 48 -1.27 2.32 9.06
N TYR A 49 -0.25 1.67 8.53
CA TYR A 49 -0.25 0.22 8.37
C TYR A 49 1.13 -0.38 8.61
N THR A 50 1.11 -1.66 9.01
CA THR A 50 2.31 -2.48 9.08
C THR A 50 1.96 -3.90 8.64
N GLY A 51 2.88 -4.57 7.96
CA GLY A 51 2.60 -5.86 7.36
C GLY A 51 3.82 -6.52 6.79
N ILE A 52 3.60 -7.34 5.76
CA ILE A 52 4.64 -8.07 5.06
C ILE A 52 4.57 -7.78 3.57
N GLU A 53 5.73 -7.82 2.92
CA GLU A 53 5.86 -7.83 1.47
C GLU A 53 6.72 -9.01 1.04
N SER A 54 6.64 -9.36 -0.24
CA SER A 54 7.54 -10.33 -0.86
C SER A 54 8.17 -9.71 -2.09
N GLU A 55 9.50 -9.64 -2.15
CA GLU A 55 10.20 -9.15 -3.34
C GLU A 55 10.46 -10.30 -4.32
N LEU A 56 9.94 -10.17 -5.54
CA LEU A 56 10.20 -11.05 -6.68
C LEU A 56 11.04 -10.32 -7.72
N ASP A 57 12.28 -10.78 -7.88
CA ASP A 57 13.18 -10.26 -8.91
C ASP A 57 12.86 -10.90 -10.28
N MET A 58 12.47 -10.06 -11.24
CA MET A 58 12.14 -10.46 -12.61
C MET A 58 13.26 -10.07 -13.60
N GLY A 59 14.44 -9.72 -13.09
CA GLY A 59 15.61 -9.29 -13.86
C GLY A 59 15.65 -7.78 -14.09
N PHE A 60 14.85 -7.27 -15.02
CA PHE A 60 14.84 -5.83 -15.35
C PHE A 60 13.87 -5.00 -14.52
N PHE A 61 13.01 -5.67 -13.75
CA PHE A 61 12.02 -5.06 -12.87
C PHE A 61 11.80 -5.99 -11.66
N LYS A 62 11.22 -5.44 -10.60
CA LYS A 62 10.77 -6.22 -9.45
C LYS A 62 9.27 -6.13 -9.32
N ILE A 63 8.66 -7.22 -8.84
CA ILE A 63 7.26 -7.26 -8.44
C ILE A 63 7.20 -7.53 -6.94
N THR A 64 6.51 -6.65 -6.22
CA THR A 64 6.44 -6.68 -4.77
C THR A 64 4.98 -6.70 -4.33
N PRO A 65 4.36 -7.89 -4.23
CA PRO A 65 3.09 -8.03 -3.52
C PRO A 65 3.27 -7.75 -2.03
N SER A 66 2.27 -7.14 -1.40
CA SER A 66 2.23 -6.93 0.04
C SER A 66 0.84 -7.03 0.62
N PHE A 67 0.81 -7.32 1.92
CA PHE A 67 -0.40 -7.38 2.72
C PHE A 67 -0.14 -6.74 4.08
N ALA A 68 -0.97 -5.77 4.46
CA ALA A 68 -0.82 -5.04 5.71
C ALA A 68 -2.19 -4.72 6.33
N PRO A 69 -2.46 -5.15 7.58
CA PRO A 69 -3.48 -4.49 8.39
C PRO A 69 -3.04 -3.06 8.77
N GLY A 70 -4.02 -2.21 9.01
CA GLY A 70 -3.76 -0.84 9.42
C GLY A 70 -4.97 -0.15 10.03
N TYR A 71 -4.71 0.99 10.65
CA TYR A 71 -5.72 1.88 11.18
C TYR A 71 -6.09 2.93 10.13
N TYR A 72 -7.37 3.00 9.79
CA TYR A 72 -7.96 3.96 8.88
C TYR A 72 -8.85 4.94 9.62
N ASN A 73 -8.66 6.22 9.35
CA ASN A 73 -9.59 7.28 9.73
C ASN A 73 -10.05 7.95 8.45
N TYR A 74 -11.37 7.97 8.23
CA TYR A 74 -11.92 8.46 6.96
C TYR A 74 -11.86 9.99 6.83
N GLY A 75 -11.67 10.76 7.91
CA GLY A 75 -11.68 12.22 7.85
C GLY A 75 -12.96 12.75 7.18
N ASP A 76 -12.79 13.57 6.15
CA ASP A 76 -13.87 14.05 5.28
C ASP A 76 -13.95 13.23 3.96
N GLY A 77 -13.19 12.14 3.87
CA GLY A 77 -13.13 11.23 2.72
C GLY A 77 -14.05 10.02 2.84
N LYS A 78 -13.70 8.97 2.12
CA LYS A 78 -14.54 7.77 2.02
C LYS A 78 -14.59 7.01 3.34
N ASP A 79 -15.79 6.90 3.90
CA ASP A 79 -16.05 6.05 5.07
C ASP A 79 -16.09 4.57 4.67
N LEU A 80 -15.07 3.83 5.11
CA LEU A 80 -14.90 2.40 4.88
C LEU A 80 -15.71 1.52 5.85
N GLY A 81 -16.29 2.08 6.91
CA GLY A 81 -17.19 1.37 7.82
C GLY A 81 -16.51 0.64 8.98
N TYR A 82 -15.18 0.59 9.03
CA TYR A 82 -14.43 0.08 10.17
C TYR A 82 -13.05 0.77 10.32
N PRO A 83 -12.54 0.99 11.55
CA PRO A 83 -11.20 1.57 11.71
C PRO A 83 -10.06 0.62 11.35
N LEU A 84 -10.26 -0.71 11.46
CA LEU A 84 -9.26 -1.69 11.06
C LEU A 84 -9.51 -2.09 9.61
N GLU A 85 -8.52 -1.85 8.75
CA GLU A 85 -8.61 -2.11 7.32
C GLU A 85 -7.38 -2.88 6.84
N PHE A 86 -7.56 -3.73 5.82
CA PHE A 86 -6.51 -4.54 5.23
C PHE A 86 -6.14 -4.01 3.85
N LYS A 87 -4.89 -3.59 3.70
CA LYS A 87 -4.29 -3.19 2.42
C LYS A 87 -3.64 -4.40 1.77
N THR A 88 -4.11 -4.74 0.57
CA THR A 88 -3.42 -5.65 -0.35
C THR A 88 -2.87 -4.82 -1.49
N GLU A 89 -1.58 -4.97 -1.81
CA GLU A 89 -0.91 -4.19 -2.83
C GLU A 89 -0.07 -5.08 -3.74
N VAL A 90 0.06 -4.66 -4.99
CA VAL A 90 1.13 -5.11 -5.89
C VAL A 90 1.88 -3.88 -6.38
N GLN A 91 3.19 -3.89 -6.22
CA GLN A 91 4.08 -2.84 -6.71
C GLN A 91 4.98 -3.41 -7.80
N MET A 92 5.19 -2.63 -8.86
CA MET A 92 6.22 -2.86 -9.86
C MET A 92 7.28 -1.76 -9.75
N THR A 93 8.56 -2.12 -9.73
CA THR A 93 9.66 -1.16 -9.71
C THR A 93 10.70 -1.45 -10.78
N LEU A 94 11.36 -0.38 -11.22
CA LEU A 94 12.42 -0.33 -12.23
C LEU A 94 13.51 0.61 -11.71
N GLY A 95 14.78 0.20 -11.79
CA GLY A 95 15.90 1.07 -11.44
C GLY A 95 17.12 0.29 -11.03
N SER A 96 17.96 0.92 -10.22
CA SER A 96 19.11 0.28 -9.59
C SER A 96 18.77 -0.18 -8.18
N ASP A 97 19.69 -0.92 -7.56
CA ASP A 97 19.57 -1.36 -6.15
C ASP A 97 19.42 -0.20 -5.15
N THR A 98 19.79 1.03 -5.55
CA THR A 98 19.79 2.19 -4.65
C THR A 98 18.67 3.17 -4.92
N THR A 99 18.14 3.22 -6.15
CA THR A 99 17.14 4.19 -6.58
C THR A 99 16.22 3.53 -7.60
N GLN A 100 14.93 3.48 -7.30
CA GLN A 100 13.93 2.86 -8.16
C GLN A 100 12.73 3.79 -8.36
N LEU A 101 12.15 3.72 -9.55
CA LEU A 101 10.83 4.25 -9.85
C LEU A 101 9.84 3.10 -9.85
N GLY A 102 8.63 3.35 -9.37
CA GLY A 102 7.62 2.31 -9.32
C GLY A 102 6.20 2.80 -9.52
N MET A 103 5.32 1.84 -9.75
CA MET A 103 3.88 2.04 -9.73
C MET A 103 3.28 0.94 -8.87
N SER A 104 2.29 1.29 -8.04
CA SER A 104 1.56 0.30 -7.26
C SER A 104 0.06 0.41 -7.47
N TYR A 105 -0.61 -0.72 -7.34
CA TYR A 105 -2.04 -0.84 -7.17
C TYR A 105 -2.33 -1.43 -5.80
N ASN A 106 -3.22 -0.81 -5.04
CA ASN A 106 -3.69 -1.40 -3.80
C ASN A 106 -5.20 -1.33 -3.64
N HIS A 107 -5.72 -2.28 -2.87
CA HIS A 107 -7.09 -2.34 -2.41
C HIS A 107 -7.10 -2.36 -0.88
N ILE A 108 -7.95 -1.52 -0.29
CA ILE A 108 -8.18 -1.45 1.16
C ILE A 108 -9.61 -1.85 1.46
N SER A 109 -9.81 -2.78 2.40
CA SER A 109 -11.14 -3.21 2.86
C SER A 109 -11.08 -3.84 4.26
N ASN A 110 -12.21 -3.89 4.96
CA ASN A 110 -12.29 -4.44 6.32
C ASN A 110 -12.82 -5.88 6.38
N ALA A 111 -12.91 -6.58 5.25
CA ALA A 111 -13.47 -7.94 5.17
C ALA A 111 -14.87 -8.07 5.81
N SER A 112 -15.67 -7.01 5.78
CA SER A 112 -17.02 -6.94 6.37
C SER A 112 -17.05 -7.12 7.89
N LEU A 113 -16.00 -6.71 8.59
CA LEU A 113 -15.94 -6.66 10.05
C LEU A 113 -16.72 -5.48 10.66
N GLY A 114 -17.00 -4.44 9.86
CA GLY A 114 -17.66 -3.21 10.29
C GLY A 114 -19.14 -3.10 9.89
N THR A 115 -19.63 -1.85 9.88
CA THR A 115 -21.03 -1.53 9.51
C THR A 115 -21.29 -1.63 8.00
N LYS A 116 -20.24 -1.43 7.19
CA LYS A 116 -20.20 -1.55 5.75
C LYS A 116 -18.78 -1.90 5.30
N ASN A 117 -18.63 -2.30 4.04
CA ASN A 117 -17.34 -2.58 3.43
C ASN A 117 -17.33 -2.19 1.95
N PRO A 118 -17.32 -0.89 1.63
CA PRO A 118 -17.29 -0.44 0.23
C PRO A 118 -15.93 -0.66 -0.43
N GLY A 119 -14.86 -0.78 0.37
CA GLY A 119 -13.48 -0.83 -0.08
C GLY A 119 -13.01 0.46 -0.79
N ALA A 120 -11.72 0.52 -1.13
CA ALA A 120 -11.13 1.59 -1.92
C ALA A 120 -9.98 1.06 -2.79
N ASN A 121 -9.95 1.44 -4.08
CA ASN A 121 -8.90 1.03 -5.03
C ASN A 121 -7.98 2.20 -5.39
N THR A 122 -6.68 2.02 -5.25
CA THR A 122 -5.70 3.11 -5.36
C THR A 122 -4.58 2.75 -6.31
N TYR A 123 -4.15 3.71 -7.14
CA TYR A 123 -2.87 3.63 -7.84
C TYR A 123 -1.92 4.72 -7.36
N VAL A 124 -0.63 4.41 -7.22
CA VAL A 124 0.41 5.33 -6.75
C VAL A 124 1.63 5.24 -7.65
N PHE A 125 2.22 6.39 -7.97
CA PHE A 125 3.57 6.47 -8.52
C PHE A 125 4.56 6.63 -7.37
N ASN A 126 5.58 5.78 -7.35
CA ASN A 126 6.51 5.63 -6.24
C ASN A 126 7.92 6.04 -6.66
N PHE A 127 8.63 6.68 -5.74
CA PHE A 127 10.07 6.86 -5.79
C PHE A 127 10.65 6.16 -4.56
N LEU A 128 11.54 5.19 -4.78
CA LEU A 128 12.15 4.40 -3.73
C LEU A 128 13.64 4.71 -3.66
N LYS A 129 14.15 4.87 -2.44
CA LYS A 129 15.55 5.17 -2.17
C LYS A 129 16.06 4.32 -1.02
N LYS A 130 17.13 3.58 -1.27
CA LYS A 130 17.91 2.88 -0.24
C LYS A 130 19.07 3.80 0.20
N PHE A 131 19.26 3.92 1.51
CA PHE A 131 20.27 4.77 2.15
C PHE A 131 21.34 3.92 2.85
#